data_AF-A0A3M7LAB1-F1
#
_entry.id   AF-A0A3M7LAB1-F1
#
_cell.length_a   1.000
_cell.length_b   1.000
_cell.length_c   1.000
_cell.angle_alpha   90.00
_cell.angle_beta   90.00
_cell.angle_gamma   90.00
#
_symmetry.space_group_name_H-M   'P 1'
#
loop_
_entity.id
_entity.type
_entity.pdbx_description
1 polymer ?
#
loop_
_entity_poly.entity_id
_entity_poly.type
_entity_poly.pdbx_seq_one_letter_code
_entity_poly.pdbx_strand_id
1 'polypeptide(L)'
;MMLINFFKRKEKILATPHQGDTNSNDQVKYGFNNLTQHQFQLLLKYGKASANIGGFKSKAFIELPYGMVKKDVPALLKDDKVVEAINLIMECQYEKFELGNSSGNEVFGFLLWILSQYEFIKRIESRHLHSDPDPEILAAGISRLNEFGELSVIDNLANGNLLEYDRIEALPYFKVYQKLKLDKIIREINKKYQKIIEEKTRKK
;
A
#
# COMPACT_ATOMS: atom_id res chain seq x y z
N MET A 1 2.56 6.37 28.44
CA MET A 1 1.38 5.94 27.65
C MET A 1 0.81 7.20 27.00
N MET A 2 1.27 7.53 25.78
CA MET A 2 0.85 8.74 25.06
C MET A 2 -0.05 8.35 23.90
N LEU A 3 -1.32 8.75 23.99
CA LEU A 3 -2.30 8.72 22.92
C LEU A 3 -2.10 9.98 22.06
N ILE A 4 -1.74 9.82 20.79
CA ILE A 4 -1.71 10.93 19.84
C ILE A 4 -3.03 10.91 19.07
N ASN A 5 -3.93 11.82 19.45
CA ASN A 5 -5.19 12.11 18.78
C ASN A 5 -4.91 12.87 17.47
N PHE A 6 -4.88 12.17 16.34
CA PHE A 6 -4.95 12.77 15.01
C PHE A 6 -6.43 12.88 14.63
N PHE A 7 -7.08 14.01 14.94
CA PHE A 7 -8.22 14.58 14.21
C PHE A 7 -8.80 15.74 15.04
N LYS A 8 -8.39 16.98 14.75
CA LYS A 8 -9.14 18.19 15.13
C LYS A 8 -9.32 19.09 13.92
N ARG A 9 -10.49 18.91 13.31
CA ARG A 9 -11.17 19.82 12.38
C ARG A 9 -11.40 21.16 13.09
N LYS A 10 -10.99 22.28 12.50
CA LYS A 10 -11.43 23.63 12.90
C LYS A 10 -12.16 24.28 11.74
N GLU A 11 -13.42 24.62 11.98
CA GLU A 11 -14.20 25.57 11.19
C GLU A 11 -14.29 26.94 11.90
N LYS A 12 -14.57 27.97 11.09
CA LYS A 12 -15.04 29.36 11.34
C LYS A 12 -13.97 30.47 11.53
N ILE A 13 -14.09 31.70 11.00
CA ILE A 13 -15.02 32.46 10.11
C ILE A 13 -14.31 33.82 9.70
N LEU A 14 -14.61 34.35 8.49
CA LEU A 14 -14.62 35.74 7.91
C LEU A 14 -14.00 36.96 8.68
N ALA A 15 -13.47 38.06 8.09
CA ALA A 15 -13.48 38.66 6.75
C ALA A 15 -12.42 39.81 6.55
N THR A 16 -11.85 39.87 5.32
CA THR A 16 -11.46 40.99 4.39
C THR A 16 -10.67 42.26 4.80
N PRO A 17 -10.11 43.05 3.85
CA PRO A 17 -9.47 42.73 2.55
C PRO A 17 -8.11 43.46 2.34
N HIS A 18 -7.24 42.94 1.47
CA HIS A 18 -6.42 43.81 0.62
C HIS A 18 -6.07 43.11 -0.70
N GLN A 19 -6.43 43.79 -1.79
CA GLN A 19 -6.11 43.46 -3.18
C GLN A 19 -4.59 43.51 -3.41
N GLY A 20 -4.11 42.57 -4.21
CA GLY A 20 -2.77 42.52 -4.76
C GLY A 20 -2.68 41.32 -5.68
N ASP A 21 -2.88 41.57 -6.97
CA ASP A 21 -2.85 40.60 -8.06
C ASP A 21 -1.61 39.69 -8.02
N THR A 22 -1.81 38.39 -8.22
CA THR A 22 -1.19 37.64 -9.34
C THR A 22 -1.71 36.20 -9.35
N ASN A 23 -2.42 35.88 -10.43
CA ASN A 23 -2.67 34.52 -10.86
C ASN A 23 -1.34 33.85 -11.21
N SER A 24 -1.01 32.75 -10.53
CA SER A 24 -0.25 31.65 -11.14
C SER A 24 -0.64 30.35 -10.45
N ASN A 25 -1.72 29.78 -11.00
CA ASN A 25 -2.10 28.40 -10.85
C ASN A 25 -1.03 27.55 -11.56
N ASP A 26 0.15 27.39 -10.94
CA ASP A 26 1.22 26.53 -11.44
C ASP A 26 0.86 25.07 -11.17
N GLN A 27 -0.05 24.56 -12.00
CA GLN A 27 -0.19 23.13 -12.21
C GLN A 27 1.12 22.66 -12.86
N VAL A 28 1.98 22.01 -12.07
CA VAL A 28 3.15 21.30 -12.58
C VAL A 28 2.66 20.21 -13.54
N LYS A 29 2.59 20.53 -14.84
CA LYS A 29 2.28 19.59 -15.91
C LYS A 29 3.51 18.71 -16.14
N TYR A 30 3.58 17.57 -15.45
CA TYR A 30 4.49 16.50 -15.84
C TYR A 30 4.06 15.96 -17.21
N GLY A 31 4.72 16.45 -18.27
CA GLY A 31 4.34 16.16 -19.65
C GLY A 31 4.72 14.75 -20.10
N PHE A 32 3.90 13.75 -19.77
CA PHE A 32 4.01 12.40 -20.33
C PHE A 32 3.08 12.17 -21.54
N ASN A 33 2.22 13.14 -21.87
CA ASN A 33 1.11 13.00 -22.80
C ASN A 33 1.49 12.73 -24.27
N ASN A 34 2.79 12.82 -24.62
CA ASN A 34 3.30 12.66 -25.98
C ASN A 34 4.31 11.50 -26.15
N LEU A 35 4.41 10.58 -25.18
CA LEU A 35 5.33 9.44 -25.28
C LEU A 35 4.73 8.31 -26.11
N THR A 36 5.46 7.84 -27.11
CA THR A 36 5.16 6.58 -27.79
C THR A 36 5.37 5.39 -26.85
N GLN A 37 4.66 4.28 -27.10
CA GLN A 37 4.80 3.05 -26.30
C GLN A 37 6.26 2.54 -26.25
N HIS A 38 7.01 2.68 -27.35
CA HIS A 38 8.43 2.32 -27.39
C HIS A 38 9.27 3.23 -26.48
N GLN A 39 9.04 4.55 -26.50
CA GLN A 39 9.73 5.48 -25.60
C GLN A 39 9.39 5.18 -24.13
N PHE A 40 8.14 4.85 -23.83
CA PHE A 40 7.73 4.42 -22.49
C PHE A 40 8.45 3.14 -22.06
N GLN A 41 8.57 2.14 -22.94
CA GLN A 41 9.33 0.92 -22.66
C GLN A 41 10.82 1.17 -22.45
N LEU A 42 11.43 2.07 -23.22
CA LEU A 42 12.81 2.48 -23.01
C LEU A 42 12.99 3.16 -21.65
N LEU A 43 12.05 4.02 -21.26
CA LEU A 43 12.05 4.68 -19.95
C LEU A 43 11.92 3.68 -18.80
N LEU A 44 11.06 2.66 -18.92
CA LEU A 44 10.97 1.58 -17.94
C LEU A 44 12.24 0.73 -17.88
N LYS A 45 12.86 0.44 -19.04
CA LYS A 45 14.02 -0.46 -19.15
C LYS A 45 15.32 0.18 -18.67
N TYR A 46 15.53 1.47 -18.98
CA TYR A 46 16.77 2.18 -18.73
C TYR A 46 16.65 3.24 -17.63
N GLY A 47 15.43 3.53 -17.17
CA GLY A 47 15.21 4.46 -16.08
C GLY A 47 15.80 3.95 -14.77
N LYS A 48 16.36 4.86 -13.99
CA LYS A 48 16.98 4.54 -12.71
C LYS A 48 15.97 4.78 -11.59
N ALA A 49 15.54 3.69 -10.94
CA ALA A 49 14.76 3.80 -9.72
C ALA A 49 15.54 4.55 -8.63
N SER A 50 14.89 5.52 -7.99
CA SER A 50 15.45 6.34 -6.93
C SER A 50 14.45 6.47 -5.79
N ALA A 51 14.86 6.14 -4.57
CA ALA A 51 14.07 6.41 -3.36
C ALA A 51 14.11 7.90 -2.96
N ASN A 52 14.90 8.72 -3.66
CA ASN A 52 15.07 10.13 -3.36
C ASN A 52 14.15 10.99 -4.23
N ILE A 53 13.47 11.95 -3.61
CA ILE A 53 12.62 12.94 -4.28
C ILE A 53 12.59 14.22 -3.45
N GLY A 54 12.80 15.38 -4.09
CA GLY A 54 12.79 16.68 -3.43
C GLY A 54 13.81 16.82 -2.29
N GLY A 55 14.95 16.12 -2.38
CA GLY A 55 15.96 16.07 -1.32
C GLY A 55 15.66 15.14 -0.14
N PHE A 56 14.50 14.47 -0.13
CA PHE A 56 14.12 13.48 0.88
C PHE A 56 14.33 12.07 0.38
N LYS A 57 14.57 11.12 1.29
CA LYS A 57 14.75 9.70 0.97
C LYS A 57 13.66 8.86 1.63
N SER A 58 12.78 8.26 0.83
CA SER A 58 11.72 7.40 1.34
C SER A 58 12.26 6.10 1.95
N LYS A 59 11.63 5.65 3.04
CA LYS A 59 11.75 4.30 3.59
C LYS A 59 11.12 3.29 2.64
N ALA A 60 11.59 2.05 2.70
CA ALA A 60 11.01 0.96 1.92
C ALA A 60 9.55 0.70 2.33
N PHE A 61 8.71 0.22 1.41
CA PHE A 61 7.29 -0.02 1.68
C PHE A 61 7.04 -1.01 2.81
N ILE A 62 8.00 -1.90 3.08
CA ILE A 62 7.94 -2.82 4.22
C ILE A 62 7.84 -2.10 5.58
N GLU A 63 8.36 -0.87 5.68
CA GLU A 63 8.36 -0.08 6.91
C GLU A 63 7.19 0.90 7.00
N LEU A 64 6.46 1.10 5.89
CA LEU A 64 5.34 2.03 5.81
C LEU A 64 4.03 1.38 6.30
N PRO A 65 3.01 2.18 6.66
CA PRO A 65 1.71 1.65 7.11
C PRO A 65 1.08 0.71 6.09
N TYR A 66 0.52 -0.39 6.57
CA TYR A 66 -0.09 -1.44 5.74
C TYR A 66 -1.25 -0.89 4.89
N GLY A 67 -2.15 -0.11 5.50
CA GLY A 67 -3.29 0.49 4.82
C GLY A 67 -2.85 1.37 3.66
N MET A 68 -1.87 2.24 3.89
CA MET A 68 -1.30 3.07 2.83
C MET A 68 -0.78 2.22 1.66
N VAL A 69 0.05 1.21 1.96
CA VAL A 69 0.74 0.42 0.93
C VAL A 69 -0.23 -0.46 0.14
N LYS A 70 -1.25 -1.02 0.77
CA LYS A 70 -2.13 -2.04 0.16
C LYS A 70 -3.47 -1.50 -0.33
N LYS A 71 -3.92 -0.34 0.17
CA LYS A 71 -5.23 0.25 -0.13
C LYS A 71 -5.10 1.64 -0.74
N ASP A 72 -4.49 2.60 -0.04
CA ASP A 72 -4.58 4.01 -0.41
C ASP A 72 -3.72 4.36 -1.64
N VAL A 73 -2.43 3.99 -1.64
CA VAL A 73 -1.54 4.26 -2.77
C VAL A 73 -2.02 3.53 -4.05
N PRO A 74 -2.39 2.23 -4.01
CA PRO A 74 -2.94 1.58 -5.19
C PRO A 74 -4.23 2.23 -5.72
N ALA A 75 -5.10 2.73 -4.84
CA ALA A 75 -6.31 3.44 -5.25
C ALA A 75 -5.99 4.75 -5.98
N LEU A 76 -5.07 5.55 -5.44
CA LEU A 76 -4.63 6.80 -6.06
C LEU A 76 -3.97 6.57 -7.42
N LEU A 77 -3.13 5.53 -7.54
CA LEU A 77 -2.48 5.20 -8.80
C LEU A 77 -3.45 4.67 -9.86
N LYS A 78 -4.54 4.01 -9.48
CA LYS A 78 -5.61 3.59 -10.41
C LYS A 78 -6.43 4.77 -10.93
N ASP A 79 -6.55 5.82 -10.12
CA ASP A 79 -7.22 7.07 -10.48
C ASP A 79 -6.30 8.06 -11.24
N ASP A 80 -5.10 7.64 -11.64
CA ASP A 80 -4.05 8.48 -12.26
C ASP A 80 -3.59 9.67 -11.38
N LYS A 81 -3.85 9.63 -10.06
CA LYS A 81 -3.49 10.65 -9.06
C LYS A 81 -2.08 10.43 -8.52
N VAL A 82 -1.07 10.49 -9.41
CA VAL A 82 0.30 10.10 -9.03
C VAL A 82 0.96 11.11 -8.09
N VAL A 83 0.63 12.39 -8.21
CA VAL A 83 1.15 13.44 -7.31
C VAL A 83 0.67 13.21 -5.89
N GLU A 84 -0.62 12.92 -5.73
CA GLU A 84 -1.24 12.61 -4.45
C GLU A 84 -0.67 11.32 -3.86
N ALA A 85 -0.41 10.30 -4.70
CA ALA A 85 0.22 9.06 -4.25
C ALA A 85 1.64 9.30 -3.70
N ILE A 86 2.43 10.13 -4.38
CA ILE A 86 3.78 10.49 -3.94
C ILE A 86 3.73 11.30 -2.65
N ASN A 87 2.85 12.31 -2.58
CA ASN A 87 2.67 13.11 -1.37
C ASN A 87 2.27 12.22 -0.19
N LEU A 88 1.30 11.32 -0.37
CA LEU A 88 0.86 10.39 0.67
C LEU A 88 2.04 9.56 1.22
N ILE A 89 2.86 8.97 0.34
CA ILE A 89 4.03 8.17 0.74
C ILE A 89 5.02 9.01 1.56
N MET A 90 5.24 10.25 1.18
CA MET A 90 6.26 11.11 1.81
C MET A 90 5.75 11.79 3.08
N GLU A 91 4.49 12.22 3.12
CA GLU A 91 3.86 12.89 4.28
C GLU A 91 3.77 11.97 5.50
N CYS A 92 3.64 10.65 5.32
CA CYS A 92 3.69 9.73 6.48
C CYS A 92 5.08 9.59 7.11
N GLN A 93 6.11 10.16 6.47
CA GLN A 93 7.51 10.08 6.92
C GLN A 93 8.08 11.45 7.28
N TYR A 94 7.55 12.52 6.68
CA TYR A 94 8.06 13.87 6.78
C TYR A 94 6.92 14.88 6.88
N GLU A 95 6.94 15.74 7.90
CA GLU A 95 5.87 16.72 8.15
C GLU A 95 5.83 17.88 7.14
N LYS A 96 6.91 18.13 6.41
CA LYS A 96 7.07 19.28 5.51
C LYS A 96 7.57 18.85 4.13
N PHE A 97 6.92 17.87 3.53
CA PHE A 97 7.21 17.47 2.16
C PHE A 97 6.38 18.29 1.18
N GLU A 98 7.06 18.88 0.19
CA GLU A 98 6.41 19.59 -0.91
C GLU A 98 7.01 19.12 -2.24
N LEU A 99 6.18 18.50 -3.08
CA LEU A 99 6.61 17.96 -4.37
C LEU A 99 7.06 19.06 -5.35
N GLY A 100 6.58 20.30 -5.20
CA GLY A 100 6.85 21.42 -6.10
C GLY A 100 8.33 21.73 -6.31
N ASN A 101 9.20 21.33 -5.39
CA ASN A 101 10.66 21.50 -5.49
C ASN A 101 11.37 20.37 -6.25
N SER A 102 10.64 19.36 -6.75
CA SER A 102 11.22 18.17 -7.39
C SER A 102 11.22 18.28 -8.92
N SER A 103 12.33 17.89 -9.54
CA SER A 103 12.45 17.80 -10.99
C SER A 103 11.65 16.63 -11.57
N GLY A 104 11.24 16.71 -12.84
CA GLY A 104 10.52 15.61 -13.51
C GLY A 104 11.29 14.28 -13.53
N ASN A 105 12.62 14.33 -13.56
CA ASN A 105 13.47 13.14 -13.48
C ASN A 105 13.43 12.49 -12.09
N GLU A 106 13.37 13.29 -11.02
CA GLU A 106 13.22 12.77 -9.66
C GLU A 106 11.86 12.12 -9.46
N VAL A 107 10.80 12.76 -9.96
CA VAL A 107 9.43 12.19 -9.94
C VAL A 107 9.40 10.85 -10.69
N PHE A 108 9.96 10.82 -11.90
CA PHE A 108 9.99 9.59 -12.69
C PHE A 108 10.83 8.49 -12.02
N GLY A 109 12.02 8.83 -11.50
CA GLY A 109 12.87 7.89 -10.76
C GLY A 109 12.18 7.35 -9.51
N PHE A 110 11.37 8.18 -8.83
CA PHE A 110 10.58 7.78 -7.68
C PHE A 110 9.40 6.88 -8.04
N LEU A 111 8.71 7.13 -9.17
CA LEU A 111 7.67 6.24 -9.68
C LEU A 111 8.23 4.85 -10.02
N LEU A 112 9.40 4.78 -10.66
CA LEU A 112 10.10 3.51 -10.90
C LEU A 112 10.47 2.81 -9.58
N TRP A 113 10.86 3.58 -8.57
CA TRP A 113 11.13 3.04 -7.26
C TRP A 113 9.85 2.49 -6.60
N ILE A 114 8.73 3.21 -6.62
CA ILE A 114 7.42 2.73 -6.15
C ILE A 114 7.06 1.40 -6.83
N LEU A 115 7.21 1.32 -8.16
CA LEU A 115 6.95 0.09 -8.91
C LEU A 115 7.83 -1.06 -8.39
N SER A 116 9.13 -0.81 -8.20
CA SER A 116 10.05 -1.82 -7.65
C SER A 116 9.67 -2.27 -6.23
N GLN A 117 9.12 -1.39 -5.41
CA GLN A 117 8.62 -1.74 -4.06
C GLN A 117 7.40 -2.66 -4.14
N TYR A 118 6.47 -2.38 -5.05
CA TYR A 118 5.31 -3.26 -5.28
C TYR A 118 5.70 -4.62 -5.84
N GLU A 119 6.64 -4.66 -6.78
CA GLU A 119 7.17 -5.94 -7.30
C GLU A 119 7.85 -6.75 -6.20
N PHE A 120 8.61 -6.09 -5.33
CA PHE A 120 9.20 -6.73 -4.16
C PHE A 120 8.11 -7.35 -3.25
N ILE A 121 7.09 -6.57 -2.90
CA ILE A 121 5.96 -7.01 -2.06
C ILE A 121 5.23 -8.19 -2.72
N LYS A 122 4.84 -8.06 -4.00
CA LYS A 122 4.16 -9.11 -4.76
C LYS A 122 4.98 -10.41 -4.75
N ARG A 123 6.29 -10.31 -4.92
CA ARG A 123 7.19 -11.47 -4.92
C ARG A 123 7.24 -12.16 -3.55
N ILE A 124 7.34 -11.42 -2.44
CA ILE A 124 7.39 -12.02 -1.10
C ILE A 124 6.04 -12.59 -0.67
N GLU A 125 4.93 -11.98 -1.07
CA GLU A 125 3.57 -12.48 -0.82
C GLU A 125 3.31 -13.75 -1.64
N SER A 126 3.61 -13.74 -2.94
CA SER A 126 3.48 -14.92 -3.79
C SER A 126 4.32 -16.10 -3.28
N ARG A 127 5.53 -15.84 -2.78
CA ARG A 127 6.39 -16.90 -2.25
C ARG A 127 5.89 -17.47 -0.93
N HIS A 128 5.35 -16.65 -0.04
CA HIS A 128 5.12 -17.04 1.34
C HIS A 128 3.67 -17.12 1.76
N LEU A 129 2.78 -16.33 1.17
CA LEU A 129 1.35 -16.26 1.52
C LEU A 129 0.46 -16.99 0.52
N HIS A 130 0.95 -17.29 -0.68
CA HIS A 130 0.20 -18.10 -1.63
C HIS A 130 0.01 -19.53 -1.13
N SER A 131 -1.22 -20.00 -1.09
CA SER A 131 -1.58 -21.39 -0.80
C SER A 131 -2.65 -21.80 -1.78
N ASP A 132 -2.52 -22.99 -2.36
CA ASP A 132 -3.60 -23.55 -3.17
C ASP A 132 -4.80 -23.80 -2.25
N PRO A 133 -5.97 -23.18 -2.53
CA PRO A 133 -7.17 -23.43 -1.74
C PRO A 133 -7.61 -24.88 -1.93
N ASP A 134 -7.99 -25.54 -0.84
CA ASP A 134 -8.50 -26.91 -0.90
C ASP A 134 -9.73 -26.96 -1.82
N PRO A 135 -9.94 -28.03 -2.61
CA PRO A 135 -11.08 -28.14 -3.52
C PRO A 135 -12.43 -27.91 -2.85
N GLU A 136 -12.57 -28.31 -1.58
CA GLU A 136 -13.77 -28.10 -0.76
C GLU A 136 -13.99 -26.61 -0.44
N ILE A 137 -12.92 -25.87 -0.17
CA ILE A 137 -12.96 -24.43 0.11
C ILE A 137 -13.26 -23.64 -1.18
N LEU A 138 -12.72 -24.10 -2.31
CA LEU A 138 -13.09 -23.58 -3.64
C LEU A 138 -14.58 -23.77 -3.91
N ALA A 139 -15.11 -24.98 -3.67
CA ALA A 139 -16.53 -25.28 -3.83
C ALA A 139 -17.42 -24.47 -2.87
N ALA A 140 -16.94 -24.15 -1.68
CA ALA A 140 -17.62 -23.27 -0.72
C ALA A 140 -17.66 -21.78 -1.16
N GLY A 141 -17.02 -21.43 -2.27
CA GLY A 141 -17.11 -20.10 -2.86
C GLY A 141 -16.12 -19.09 -2.27
N ILE A 142 -14.93 -19.53 -1.87
CA ILE A 142 -13.84 -18.63 -1.39
C ILE A 142 -13.54 -17.49 -2.37
N SER A 143 -13.81 -17.68 -3.67
CA SER A 143 -13.68 -16.64 -4.70
C SER A 143 -14.54 -15.40 -4.44
N ARG A 144 -15.63 -15.50 -3.67
CA ARG A 144 -16.47 -14.36 -3.26
C ARG A 144 -15.71 -13.38 -2.37
N LEU A 145 -14.69 -13.84 -1.65
CA LEU A 145 -13.85 -12.95 -0.82
C LEU A 145 -12.99 -12.01 -1.66
N ASN A 146 -12.76 -12.31 -2.94
CA ASN A 146 -11.97 -11.47 -3.84
C ASN A 146 -12.61 -10.10 -4.07
N GLU A 147 -13.95 -9.98 -3.96
CA GLU A 147 -14.66 -8.70 -4.09
C GLU A 147 -14.22 -7.68 -3.02
N PHE A 148 -13.91 -8.18 -1.81
CA PHE A 148 -13.51 -7.35 -0.68
C PHE A 148 -12.01 -7.04 -0.67
N GLY A 149 -11.21 -7.71 -1.51
CA GLY A 149 -9.76 -7.50 -1.60
C GLY A 149 -9.08 -7.51 -0.23
N GLU A 150 -8.32 -6.45 0.06
CA GLU A 150 -7.57 -6.27 1.31
C GLU A 150 -8.45 -6.16 2.56
N LEU A 151 -9.73 -5.76 2.41
CA LEU A 151 -10.66 -5.69 3.54
C LEU A 151 -10.87 -7.05 4.19
N SER A 152 -10.89 -8.13 3.39
CA SER A 152 -11.03 -9.50 3.91
C SER A 152 -9.84 -9.91 4.79
N VAL A 153 -8.64 -9.40 4.47
CA VAL A 153 -7.42 -9.65 5.23
C VAL A 153 -7.46 -8.86 6.54
N ILE A 154 -7.87 -7.59 6.48
CA ILE A 154 -8.01 -6.73 7.67
C ILE A 154 -9.06 -7.27 8.63
N ASP A 155 -10.25 -7.63 8.12
CA ASP A 155 -11.33 -8.25 8.90
C ASP A 155 -10.86 -9.53 9.61
N ASN A 156 -10.13 -10.39 8.89
CA ASN A 156 -9.56 -11.61 9.46
C ASN A 156 -8.57 -11.31 10.60
N LEU A 157 -7.67 -10.35 10.41
CA LEU A 157 -6.71 -9.93 11.43
C LEU A 157 -7.38 -9.27 12.65
N ALA A 158 -8.51 -8.60 12.43
CA ALA A 158 -9.33 -7.98 13.46
C ALA A 158 -10.27 -8.96 14.18
N ASN A 159 -10.37 -10.20 13.71
CA ASN A 159 -11.40 -11.16 14.11
C ASN A 159 -12.82 -10.57 14.02
N GLY A 160 -13.10 -9.81 12.95
CA GLY A 160 -14.39 -9.14 12.73
C GLY A 160 -14.65 -7.91 13.60
N ASN A 161 -13.68 -7.47 14.42
CA ASN A 161 -13.82 -6.27 15.22
C ASN A 161 -13.48 -5.01 14.40
N LEU A 162 -14.52 -4.35 13.88
CA LEU A 162 -14.41 -3.12 13.08
C LEU A 162 -13.57 -2.02 13.74
N LEU A 163 -13.60 -1.90 15.07
CA LEU A 163 -12.88 -0.84 15.81
C LEU A 163 -11.35 -1.02 15.77
N GLU A 164 -10.85 -2.19 15.37
CA GLU A 164 -9.43 -2.46 15.26
C GLU A 164 -8.89 -2.26 13.83
N TYR A 165 -9.74 -1.94 12.84
CA TYR A 165 -9.31 -1.85 11.44
C TYR A 165 -8.29 -0.75 11.24
N ASP A 166 -8.56 0.45 11.73
CA ASP A 166 -7.65 1.59 11.63
C ASP A 166 -6.30 1.30 12.30
N ARG A 167 -6.32 0.52 13.40
CA ARG A 167 -5.09 0.12 14.11
C ARG A 167 -4.27 -0.84 13.28
N ILE A 168 -4.90 -1.79 12.59
CA ILE A 168 -4.23 -2.73 11.69
C ILE A 168 -3.68 -1.99 10.46
N GLU A 169 -4.46 -1.09 9.87
CA GLU A 169 -4.02 -0.28 8.73
C GLU A 169 -2.80 0.60 9.07
N ALA A 170 -2.72 1.09 10.31
CA ALA A 170 -1.60 1.89 10.81
C ALA A 170 -0.33 1.07 11.14
N LEU A 171 -0.40 -0.27 11.23
CA LEU A 171 0.78 -1.07 11.50
C LEU A 171 1.73 -1.06 10.30
N PRO A 172 3.06 -1.08 10.52
CA PRO A 172 4.02 -1.29 9.45
C PRO A 172 3.74 -2.58 8.67
N TYR A 173 3.86 -2.52 7.35
CA TYR A 173 3.58 -3.63 6.45
C TYR A 173 4.28 -4.92 6.90
N PHE A 174 5.55 -4.86 7.29
CA PHE A 174 6.30 -6.05 7.71
C PHE A 174 5.66 -6.78 8.90
N LYS A 175 5.03 -6.07 9.85
CA LYS A 175 4.38 -6.69 11.02
C LYS A 175 3.14 -7.46 10.59
N VAL A 176 2.32 -6.85 9.73
CA VAL A 176 1.12 -7.49 9.18
C VAL A 176 1.53 -8.70 8.34
N TYR A 177 2.50 -8.55 7.46
CA TYR A 177 3.06 -9.64 6.67
C TYR A 177 3.57 -10.81 7.54
N GLN A 178 4.32 -10.54 8.61
CA GLN A 178 4.81 -11.57 9.52
C GLN A 178 3.68 -12.33 10.21
N LYS A 179 2.64 -11.61 10.64
CA LYS A 179 1.45 -12.22 11.25
C LYS A 179 0.72 -13.12 10.26
N LEU A 180 0.47 -12.65 9.03
CA LEU A 180 -0.15 -13.45 7.97
C LEU A 180 0.65 -14.72 7.66
N LYS A 181 1.98 -14.61 7.61
CA LYS A 181 2.87 -15.75 7.38
C LYS A 181 2.81 -16.75 8.54
N LEU A 182 2.82 -16.27 9.78
CA LEU A 182 2.68 -17.12 10.98
C LEU A 182 1.35 -17.88 10.96
N ASP A 183 0.24 -17.17 10.70
CA ASP A 183 -1.09 -17.76 10.68
C ASP A 183 -1.26 -18.79 9.57
N LYS A 184 -0.62 -18.58 8.41
CA LYS A 184 -0.53 -19.59 7.36
C LYS A 184 0.21 -20.84 7.86
N ILE A 185 1.41 -20.69 8.44
CA ILE A 185 2.20 -21.83 8.94
C ILE A 185 1.41 -22.62 10.01
N ILE A 186 0.75 -21.92 10.94
CA ILE A 186 -0.10 -22.55 11.95
C ILE A 186 -1.24 -23.34 11.30
N ARG A 187 -1.94 -22.75 10.31
CA ARG A 187 -3.01 -23.45 9.57
C ARG A 187 -2.49 -24.70 8.85
N GLU A 188 -1.32 -24.63 8.22
CA GLU A 188 -0.70 -25.79 7.55
C GLU A 188 -0.33 -26.89 8.54
N ILE A 189 0.23 -26.53 9.70
CA ILE A 189 0.55 -27.48 10.78
C ILE A 189 -0.72 -28.15 11.29
N ASN A 190 -1.76 -27.37 11.57
CA ASN A 190 -3.05 -27.89 12.05
C ASN A 190 -3.68 -28.83 11.02
N LYS A 191 -3.68 -28.49 9.74
CA LYS A 191 -4.17 -29.36 8.66
C LYS A 191 -3.42 -30.69 8.62
N LYS A 192 -2.08 -30.66 8.69
CA LYS A 192 -1.26 -31.88 8.71
C LYS A 192 -1.54 -32.73 9.95
N TYR A 193 -1.69 -32.07 11.10
CA TYR A 193 -1.98 -32.74 12.36
C TYR A 193 -3.35 -33.45 12.35
N GLN A 194 -4.39 -32.80 11.82
CA GLN A 194 -5.72 -33.41 11.68
C GLN A 194 -5.71 -34.64 10.77
N LYS A 195 -5.02 -34.58 9.62
CA LYS A 195 -4.85 -35.74 8.73
C LYS A 195 -4.20 -36.93 9.44
N ILE A 196 -3.18 -36.69 10.25
CA ILE A 196 -2.51 -37.75 11.04
C ILE A 196 -3.46 -38.36 12.07
N ILE A 197 -4.32 -37.57 12.71
CA ILE A 197 -5.33 -38.07 13.67
C ILE A 197 -6.35 -38.94 12.94
N GLU A 198 -6.91 -38.45 11.83
CA GLU A 198 -7.92 -39.16 11.04
C GLU A 198 -7.40 -40.53 10.56
N GLU A 199 -6.16 -40.59 10.08
CA GLU A 199 -5.49 -41.83 9.69
C GLU A 199 -5.30 -42.80 10.86
N LYS A 200 -4.95 -42.30 12.05
CA LYS A 200 -4.84 -43.13 13.26
C LYS A 200 -6.19 -43.66 13.72
N THR A 201 -7.25 -42.87 13.62
CA THR A 201 -8.61 -43.31 13.97
C THR A 201 -9.17 -44.32 12.97
N ARG A 202 -8.83 -44.22 11.68
CA ARG A 202 -9.25 -45.20 10.65
C ARG A 202 -8.52 -46.55 10.74
N LYS A 203 -7.35 -46.59 11.38
CA LYS A 203 -6.54 -47.82 11.56
C LYS A 203 -6.85 -48.58 12.85
N LYS A 204 -7.69 -48.02 13.72
CA LYS A 204 -8.25 -48.71 14.89
C LYS A 204 -9.62 -49.28 14.55
#